data_AF-A0A401Q4C3-F1
#
_entry.id   AF-A0A401Q4C3-F1
#
_cell.length_a   1.000
_cell.length_b   1.000
_cell.length_c   1.000
_cell.angle_alpha   90.00
_cell.angle_beta   90.00
_cell.angle_gamma   90.00
#
_symmetry.space_group_name_H-M   'P 1'
#
loop_
_entity.id
_entity.type
_entity.pdbx_description
1 polymer ?
#
loop_
_entity_poly.entity_id
_entity_poly.type
_entity_poly.pdbx_seq_one_letter_code
_entity_poly.pdbx_strand_id
1 'polypeptide(L)'
;MFCQWRLAVKMKQSKNFCTLTDGKITDVKGKLKLAKKFWSTLPNNICSDGNVIAGVPEEEDCWNGHTKGRYLPEIMNDGLTNQMNNPEVDVDITRPDTKIRQQIMALRMMTNKLKNAFNGNDVTFQDSIDEASGSGSGSGCIDEMCPPEFDFETTEATPWSNKNETKSSTAVRPYLHWLAIFVISGLLVLQRQWR
;
A
#
# COMPACT_ATOMS: atom_id res chain seq x y z
N MET A 1 12.47 34.81 46.32
CA MET A 1 12.16 33.36 46.23
C MET A 1 11.45 32.94 44.94
N PHE A 2 10.64 33.78 44.28
CA PHE A 2 9.87 33.40 43.08
C PHE A 2 10.71 33.04 41.83
N CYS A 3 11.85 33.68 41.57
CA CYS A 3 12.71 33.34 40.42
C CYS A 3 13.32 31.93 40.52
N GLN A 4 13.75 31.52 41.72
CA GLN A 4 14.33 30.18 41.95
C GLN A 4 13.30 29.08 41.62
N TRP A 5 12.04 29.31 42.01
CA TRP A 5 10.94 28.39 41.76
C TRP A 5 10.61 28.30 40.26
N ARG A 6 10.59 29.44 39.55
CA ARG A 6 10.31 29.49 38.10
C ARG A 6 11.40 28.79 37.28
N LEU A 7 12.68 28.94 37.66
CA LEU A 7 13.81 28.24 37.06
C LEU A 7 13.75 26.73 37.32
N ALA A 8 13.43 26.32 38.55
CA ALA A 8 13.28 24.90 38.91
C ALA A 8 12.14 24.22 38.13
N VAL A 9 10.99 24.89 37.98
CA VAL A 9 9.87 24.41 37.17
C VAL A 9 10.27 24.29 35.70
N LYS A 10 10.99 25.27 35.15
CA LYS A 10 11.45 25.24 33.75
C LYS A 10 12.50 24.14 33.51
N MET A 11 13.42 23.93 34.45
CA MET A 11 14.38 22.82 34.38
C MET A 11 13.69 21.46 34.54
N LYS A 12 12.69 21.33 35.43
CA LYS A 12 11.91 20.09 35.60
C LYS A 12 11.11 19.78 34.33
N GLN A 13 10.44 20.78 33.75
CA GLN A 13 9.68 20.64 32.52
C GLN A 13 10.57 20.30 31.31
N SER A 14 11.73 20.95 31.18
CA SER A 14 12.71 20.64 30.14
C SER A 14 13.28 19.23 30.28
N LYS A 15 13.63 18.80 31.51
CA LYS A 15 14.10 17.43 31.77
C LYS A 15 13.03 16.40 31.44
N ASN A 16 11.78 16.64 31.84
CA ASN A 16 10.67 15.75 31.53
C ASN A 16 10.42 15.64 30.02
N PHE A 17 10.53 16.76 29.28
CA PHE A 17 10.42 16.76 27.82
C PHE A 17 11.53 15.94 27.15
N CYS A 18 12.80 16.14 27.52
CA CYS A 18 13.93 15.36 27.00
C CYS A 18 13.76 13.86 27.29
N THR A 19 13.40 13.48 28.52
CA THR A 19 13.21 12.07 28.87
C THR A 19 12.03 11.43 28.13
N LEU A 20 10.96 12.19 27.88
CA LEU A 20 9.80 11.72 27.13
C LEU A 20 10.13 11.52 25.64
N THR A 21 10.90 12.44 25.04
CA THR A 21 11.34 12.31 23.64
C THR A 21 12.31 11.15 23.47
N ASP A 22 13.25 10.95 24.40
CA ASP A 22 14.22 9.85 24.34
C ASP A 22 13.54 8.48 24.47
N GLY A 23 12.53 8.35 25.33
CA GLY A 23 11.73 7.13 25.43
C GLY A 23 11.01 6.78 24.12
N LYS A 24 10.41 7.76 23.45
CA LYS A 24 9.73 7.58 22.16
C LYS A 24 10.71 7.21 21.04
N ILE A 25 11.87 7.87 20.97
CA ILE A 25 12.90 7.57 19.98
C ILE A 25 13.41 6.12 20.17
N THR A 26 13.57 5.70 21.43
CA THR A 26 14.00 4.33 21.76
C THR A 26 12.96 3.29 21.36
N ASP A 27 11.68 3.54 21.60
CA ASP A 27 10.59 2.65 21.17
C ASP A 27 10.55 2.53 19.64
N VAL A 28 10.56 3.64 18.91
CA VAL A 28 10.58 3.64 17.43
C VAL A 28 11.80 2.89 16.89
N LYS A 29 12.99 3.12 17.48
CA LYS A 29 14.21 2.37 17.13
C LYS A 29 14.06 0.87 17.39
N GLY A 30 13.40 0.50 18.49
CA GLY A 30 13.06 -0.90 18.80
C GLY A 30 12.15 -1.52 17.75
N LYS A 31 11.05 -0.84 17.40
CA LYS A 31 10.10 -1.31 16.38
C LYS A 31 10.75 -1.43 15.00
N LEU A 32 11.59 -0.46 14.62
CA LEU A 32 12.30 -0.49 13.34
C LEU A 32 13.27 -1.68 13.25
N LYS A 33 13.94 -2.03 14.36
CA LYS A 33 14.80 -3.22 14.41
C LYS A 33 14.02 -4.51 14.15
N LEU A 34 12.82 -4.63 14.71
CA LEU A 34 11.94 -5.78 14.47
C LEU A 34 11.47 -5.80 13.00
N ALA A 35 11.10 -4.65 12.45
CA ALA A 35 10.62 -4.53 11.08
C ALA A 35 11.70 -4.80 10.01
N LYS A 36 13.00 -4.67 10.35
CA LYS A 36 14.11 -4.80 9.38
C LYS A 36 14.11 -6.13 8.61
N LYS A 37 13.71 -7.23 9.24
CA LYS A 37 13.68 -8.57 8.62
C LYS A 37 12.28 -9.02 8.22
N PHE A 38 11.28 -8.17 8.37
CA PHE A 38 9.87 -8.52 8.21
C PHE A 38 9.59 -9.31 6.91
N TRP A 39 10.03 -8.78 5.76
CA TRP A 39 9.75 -9.38 4.45
C TRP A 39 10.51 -10.69 4.20
N SER A 40 11.77 -10.82 4.64
CA SER A 40 12.53 -12.07 4.46
C SER A 40 12.10 -13.17 5.42
N THR A 41 11.59 -12.81 6.60
CA THR A 41 11.07 -13.80 7.56
C THR A 41 9.63 -14.20 7.28
N LEU A 42 8.93 -13.53 6.36
CA LEU A 42 7.52 -13.78 6.10
C LEU A 42 7.23 -15.24 5.71
N PRO A 43 7.97 -15.89 4.79
CA PRO A 43 7.73 -17.29 4.45
C PRO A 43 7.93 -18.20 5.67
N ASN A 44 9.02 -18.00 6.43
CA ASN A 44 9.30 -18.79 7.62
C ASN A 44 8.22 -18.63 8.69
N ASN A 45 7.69 -17.42 8.89
CA ASN A 45 6.63 -17.18 9.88
C ASN A 45 5.33 -17.88 9.48
N ILE A 46 4.94 -17.82 8.21
CA ILE A 46 3.74 -18.51 7.71
C ILE A 46 3.91 -20.03 7.80
N CYS A 47 5.08 -20.55 7.43
CA CYS A 47 5.34 -21.98 7.50
C CYS A 47 5.48 -22.49 8.93
N SER A 48 6.01 -21.68 9.87
CA SER A 48 6.16 -22.09 11.27
C SER A 48 4.84 -22.13 12.04
N ASP A 49 3.77 -21.53 11.50
CA ASP A 49 2.45 -21.63 12.10
C ASP A 49 1.94 -23.08 11.97
N GLY A 50 1.55 -23.68 13.10
CA GLY A 50 1.11 -25.08 13.19
C GLY A 50 -0.13 -25.46 12.38
N ASN A 51 -0.70 -24.53 11.63
CA ASN A 51 -1.77 -24.77 10.66
C ASN A 51 -1.23 -25.17 9.27
N VAL A 52 0.04 -24.88 8.97
CA VAL A 52 0.67 -25.11 7.66
C VAL A 52 1.57 -26.34 7.69
N ILE A 53 2.26 -26.60 8.81
CA ILE A 53 3.05 -27.82 9.01
C ILE A 53 2.25 -28.84 9.81
N ALA A 54 2.24 -30.09 9.34
CA ALA A 54 1.74 -31.23 10.09
C ALA A 54 2.69 -31.57 11.25
N GLY A 55 2.56 -30.88 12.38
CA GLY A 55 3.22 -31.25 13.63
C GLY A 55 4.75 -31.13 13.65
N VAL A 56 5.40 -31.91 14.51
CA VAL A 56 6.86 -31.92 14.67
C VAL A 56 7.49 -32.51 13.40
N PRO A 57 8.40 -31.80 12.72
CA PRO A 57 8.99 -32.26 11.48
C PRO A 57 9.99 -33.40 11.78
N GLU A 58 9.52 -34.64 11.74
CA GLU A 58 10.42 -35.74 11.41
C GLU A 58 10.73 -35.63 9.92
N GLU A 59 11.99 -35.38 9.56
CA GLU A 59 12.42 -35.09 8.17
C GLU A 59 12.04 -36.20 7.17
N GLU A 60 11.83 -37.43 7.66
CA GLU A 60 11.50 -38.60 6.86
C GLU A 60 9.99 -38.81 6.68
N ASP A 61 9.16 -38.09 7.45
CA ASP A 61 7.72 -38.33 7.56
C ASP A 61 6.88 -37.11 7.13
N CYS A 62 7.48 -36.19 6.36
CA CYS A 62 6.81 -35.01 5.80
C CYS A 62 6.25 -35.26 4.38
N TRP A 63 5.31 -34.43 3.93
CA TRP A 63 4.79 -34.48 2.55
C TRP A 63 5.60 -33.53 1.67
N ASN A 64 6.22 -34.06 0.61
CA ASN A 64 7.09 -33.28 -0.29
C ASN A 64 6.42 -32.83 -1.60
N GLY A 65 5.09 -32.96 -1.72
CA GLY A 65 4.34 -32.65 -2.94
C GLY A 65 3.92 -33.87 -3.76
N HIS A 66 4.67 -34.98 -3.66
CA HIS A 66 4.39 -36.21 -4.43
C HIS A 66 4.20 -37.44 -3.55
N THR A 67 5.02 -37.59 -2.52
CA THR A 67 5.04 -38.73 -1.61
C THR A 67 5.32 -38.28 -0.20
N LYS A 68 5.07 -39.16 0.78
CA LYS A 68 5.63 -39.01 2.12
C LYS A 68 7.13 -39.31 2.07
N GLY A 69 7.95 -38.39 2.53
CA GLY A 69 9.41 -38.50 2.51
C GLY A 69 10.09 -37.13 2.48
N ARG A 70 11.41 -37.15 2.56
CA ARG A 70 12.25 -35.94 2.63
C ARG A 70 12.07 -35.02 1.41
N TYR A 71 12.08 -33.71 1.67
CA TYR A 71 12.23 -32.67 0.64
C TYR A 71 13.70 -32.53 0.27
N LEU A 72 14.04 -32.78 -1.00
CA LEU A 72 15.42 -32.75 -1.51
C LEU A 72 15.86 -31.41 -2.12
N PRO A 73 14.99 -30.63 -2.79
CA PRO A 73 15.42 -29.36 -3.37
C PRO A 73 15.92 -28.36 -2.32
N GLU A 74 16.88 -27.52 -2.71
CA GLU A 74 17.39 -26.45 -1.86
C GLU A 74 16.37 -25.31 -1.75
N ILE A 75 16.33 -24.65 -0.59
CA ILE A 75 15.47 -23.49 -0.36
C ILE A 75 15.98 -22.31 -1.20
N MET A 76 15.09 -21.70 -1.99
CA MET A 76 15.42 -20.53 -2.79
C MET A 76 15.72 -19.31 -1.92
N ASN A 77 16.68 -18.49 -2.36
CA ASN A 77 17.03 -17.25 -1.68
C ASN A 77 15.94 -16.17 -1.82
N ASP A 78 15.98 -15.18 -0.92
CA ASP A 78 15.03 -14.06 -0.91
C ASP A 78 15.06 -13.23 -2.20
N GLY A 79 13.89 -12.73 -2.61
CA GLY A 79 13.75 -11.77 -3.70
C GLY A 79 13.41 -12.38 -5.07
N LEU A 80 12.77 -11.57 -5.92
CA LEU A 80 12.16 -12.04 -7.17
C LEU A 80 13.16 -12.68 -8.15
N THR A 81 14.38 -12.15 -8.24
CA THR A 81 15.42 -12.67 -9.15
C THR A 81 15.84 -14.10 -8.81
N ASN A 82 15.79 -14.47 -7.53
CA ASN A 82 16.19 -15.80 -7.06
C ASN A 82 15.08 -16.85 -7.27
N GLN A 83 13.90 -16.44 -7.71
CA GLN A 83 12.77 -17.33 -7.97
C GLN A 83 12.75 -17.88 -9.39
N MET A 84 13.66 -17.44 -10.27
CA MET A 84 13.70 -17.91 -11.66
C MET A 84 13.94 -19.43 -11.80
N ASN A 85 14.58 -20.04 -10.79
CA ASN A 85 14.90 -21.48 -10.76
C ASN A 85 14.09 -22.21 -9.68
N ASN A 86 12.98 -21.63 -9.20
CA ASN A 86 12.17 -22.27 -8.17
C ASN A 86 11.48 -23.52 -8.75
N PRO A 87 11.73 -24.73 -8.20
CA PRO A 87 11.13 -25.97 -8.72
C PRO A 87 9.62 -26.08 -8.48
N GLU A 88 9.07 -25.34 -7.52
CA GLU A 88 7.66 -25.45 -7.11
C GLU A 88 6.73 -24.52 -7.90
N VAL A 89 7.23 -23.36 -8.32
CA VAL A 89 6.40 -22.30 -8.92
C VAL A 89 7.19 -21.59 -10.02
N ASP A 90 6.63 -21.54 -11.22
CA ASP A 90 7.14 -20.72 -12.31
C ASP A 90 6.77 -19.24 -12.09
N VAL A 91 7.77 -18.37 -12.08
CA VAL A 91 7.63 -16.94 -11.79
C VAL A 91 8.24 -16.11 -12.91
N ASP A 92 7.42 -15.30 -13.58
CA ASP A 92 7.90 -14.34 -14.58
C ASP A 92 8.62 -13.15 -13.93
N ILE A 93 9.95 -13.25 -13.86
CA ILE A 93 10.82 -12.20 -13.31
C ILE A 93 10.85 -10.92 -14.16
N THR A 94 10.42 -10.98 -15.43
CA THR A 94 10.50 -9.84 -16.36
C THR A 94 9.40 -8.82 -16.12
N ARG A 95 8.33 -9.21 -15.43
CA ARG A 95 7.15 -8.38 -15.16
C ARG A 95 6.91 -8.19 -13.66
N PRO A 96 7.79 -7.44 -12.96
CA PRO A 96 7.62 -7.20 -11.53
C PRO A 96 6.35 -6.37 -11.25
N ASP A 97 5.75 -6.61 -10.08
CA ASP A 97 4.56 -5.88 -9.64
C ASP A 97 4.81 -4.37 -9.53
N THR A 98 3.95 -3.59 -10.19
CA THR A 98 4.08 -2.13 -10.27
C THR A 98 3.79 -1.44 -8.94
N LYS A 99 2.87 -1.97 -8.12
CA LYS A 99 2.55 -1.41 -6.80
C LYS A 99 3.70 -1.63 -5.83
N ILE A 100 4.31 -2.82 -5.81
CA ILE A 100 5.51 -3.10 -5.01
C ILE A 100 6.64 -2.16 -5.42
N ARG A 101 6.86 -1.97 -6.72
CA ARG A 101 7.89 -1.05 -7.23
C ARG A 101 7.64 0.40 -6.82
N GLN A 102 6.40 0.86 -6.83
CA GLN A 102 6.02 2.20 -6.34
C GLN A 102 6.37 2.36 -4.86
N GLN A 103 6.03 1.38 -4.02
CA GLN A 103 6.34 1.43 -2.59
C GLN A 103 7.85 1.41 -2.33
N ILE A 104 8.63 0.62 -3.09
CA ILE A 104 10.10 0.63 -3.01
C ILE A 104 10.66 2.02 -3.33
N MET A 105 10.14 2.68 -4.38
CA MET A 105 10.60 4.02 -4.74
C MET A 105 10.23 5.06 -3.67
N ALA A 106 9.02 5.01 -3.12
CA ALA A 106 8.61 5.87 -2.02
C ALA A 106 9.54 5.69 -0.80
N LEU A 107 9.84 4.44 -0.42
CA LEU A 107 10.77 4.12 0.67
C LEU A 107 12.19 4.65 0.41
N ARG A 108 12.69 4.53 -0.82
CA ARG A 108 14.00 5.09 -1.22
C ARG A 108 14.03 6.62 -1.11
N MET A 109 12.99 7.30 -1.58
CA MET A 109 12.89 8.76 -1.48
C MET A 109 12.88 9.21 -0.01
N MET A 110 12.06 8.57 0.83
CA MET A 110 12.02 8.87 2.26
C MET A 110 13.36 8.59 2.95
N THR A 111 14.04 7.49 2.60
CA THR A 111 15.36 7.15 3.15
C THR A 111 16.41 8.19 2.78
N ASN A 112 16.40 8.67 1.53
CA ASN A 112 17.30 9.73 1.09
C ASN A 112 17.01 11.05 1.81
N LYS A 113 15.73 11.40 2.01
CA LYS A 113 15.35 12.57 2.83
C LYS A 113 15.90 12.43 4.26
N LEU A 114 15.70 11.28 4.90
CA LEU A 114 16.23 11.03 6.25
C LEU A 114 17.76 11.13 6.32
N LYS A 115 18.47 10.62 5.30
CA LYS A 115 19.93 10.72 5.20
C LYS A 115 20.39 12.18 5.03
N ASN A 116 19.69 12.96 4.22
CA ASN A 116 19.98 14.38 4.03
C ASN A 116 19.75 15.18 5.33
N ALA A 117 18.63 14.94 6.02
CA ALA A 117 18.33 15.55 7.30
C ALA A 117 19.40 15.22 8.36
N PHE A 118 19.87 13.97 8.40
CA PHE A 118 20.94 13.54 9.30
C PHE A 118 22.27 14.26 9.00
N ASN A 119 22.55 14.55 7.73
CA ASN A 119 23.74 15.27 7.30
C ASN A 119 23.63 16.80 7.43
N GLY A 120 22.48 17.33 7.86
CA GLY A 120 22.23 18.77 7.99
C GLY A 120 21.86 19.49 6.70
N ASN A 121 21.52 18.75 5.64
CA ASN A 121 21.02 19.34 4.39
C ASN A 121 19.52 19.66 4.52
N ASP A 122 19.07 20.73 3.87
CA ASP A 122 17.64 21.07 3.84
C ASP A 122 16.83 19.97 3.14
N VAL A 123 15.76 19.55 3.80
CA VAL A 123 14.84 18.53 3.33
C VAL A 123 13.53 19.20 3.00
N THR A 124 13.34 19.51 1.71
CA THR A 124 12.06 19.97 1.21
C THR A 124 11.05 18.81 1.31
N PHE A 125 10.12 18.93 2.26
CA PHE A 125 8.92 18.09 2.31
C PHE A 125 7.98 18.57 1.22
N GLN A 126 8.30 18.21 -0.02
CA GLN A 126 7.35 18.35 -1.12
C GLN A 126 6.29 17.26 -0.95
N ASP A 127 5.35 17.49 -0.03
CA ASP A 127 4.07 16.80 0.02
C ASP A 127 3.21 17.45 -1.08
N SER A 128 3.39 16.99 -2.31
CA SER A 128 2.40 17.18 -3.38
C SER A 128 2.39 15.90 -4.21
N ILE A 129 1.68 14.94 -3.65
CA ILE A 129 0.89 13.99 -4.43
C ILE A 129 -0.50 14.61 -4.69
N ASP A 130 -0.59 15.94 -4.68
CA ASP A 130 -1.74 16.65 -5.22
C ASP A 130 -1.52 16.69 -6.73
N GLU A 131 -2.24 15.81 -7.41
CA GLU A 131 -2.73 16.00 -8.78
C GLU A 131 -1.78 16.78 -9.69
N ALA A 132 -1.05 16.08 -10.57
CA ALA A 132 -0.50 16.70 -11.78
C ALA A 132 -1.63 17.06 -12.76
N SER A 133 -2.62 17.84 -12.30
CA SER A 133 -3.35 18.82 -13.11
C SER A 133 -2.42 20.03 -13.26
N GLY A 134 -1.43 19.88 -14.13
CA GLY A 134 -0.60 21.00 -14.59
C GLY A 134 -1.42 21.91 -15.51
N SER A 135 -2.23 22.79 -14.94
CA SER A 135 -2.81 23.93 -15.65
C SER A 135 -1.72 24.98 -15.83
N GLY A 136 -0.85 24.76 -16.82
CA GLY A 136 0.14 25.72 -17.28
C GLY A 136 -0.36 26.40 -18.56
N SER A 137 -1.00 27.55 -18.43
CA SER A 137 -1.13 28.48 -19.56
C SER A 137 0.27 28.99 -19.91
N GLY A 138 0.82 28.49 -21.02
CA GLY A 138 2.04 28.97 -21.65
C GLY A 138 1.83 29.00 -23.15
N SER A 139 1.44 30.16 -23.68
CA SER A 139 1.41 30.46 -25.10
C SER A 139 2.84 30.46 -25.66
N GLY A 140 3.12 29.65 -26.68
CA GLY A 140 4.40 29.68 -27.39
C GLY A 140 4.70 28.38 -28.11
N CYS A 141 3.97 28.09 -29.18
CA CYS A 141 4.35 27.08 -30.15
C CYS A 141 5.45 27.65 -31.07
N ILE A 142 6.62 27.02 -31.07
CA ILE A 142 7.47 26.94 -32.25
C ILE A 142 7.70 25.47 -32.59
N ASP A 143 7.23 25.16 -33.80
CA ASP A 143 7.61 24.13 -34.77
C ASP A 143 8.23 22.78 -34.37
N GLU A 144 7.65 21.78 -35.06
CA GLU A 144 8.16 20.46 -35.44
C GLU A 144 8.18 19.31 -34.42
N MET A 145 7.27 18.38 -34.72
CA MET A 145 7.39 16.92 -34.57
C MET A 145 6.79 16.26 -33.32
N CYS A 146 5.47 16.30 -33.21
CA CYS A 146 4.68 15.17 -32.67
C CYS A 146 3.99 14.46 -33.85
N PRO A 147 4.20 13.16 -34.09
CA PRO A 147 3.47 12.42 -35.12
C PRO A 147 2.00 12.21 -34.70
N PRO A 148 1.05 12.22 -35.66
CA PRO A 148 -0.39 12.24 -35.40
C PRO A 148 -0.93 10.86 -35.02
N GLU A 149 -1.87 10.85 -34.07
CA GLU A 149 -2.81 9.75 -33.87
C GLU A 149 -3.64 9.55 -35.15
N PHE A 150 -3.69 8.32 -35.64
CA PHE A 150 -4.51 7.92 -36.78
C PHE A 150 -5.79 7.27 -36.27
N ASP A 151 -6.89 8.01 -36.38
CA ASP A 151 -8.25 7.48 -36.38
C ASP A 151 -8.53 6.75 -37.70
N PHE A 152 -9.04 5.53 -37.64
CA PHE A 152 -9.67 4.88 -38.79
C PHE A 152 -10.87 4.05 -38.35
N GLU A 153 -12.07 4.47 -38.76
CA GLU A 153 -13.30 3.68 -38.70
C GLU A 153 -14.06 3.82 -40.03
N THR A 154 -14.41 2.69 -40.66
CA THR A 154 -15.42 2.41 -41.72
C THR A 154 -14.96 1.15 -42.50
N THR A 155 -15.72 0.08 -42.82
CA THR A 155 -17.11 -0.38 -42.63
C THR A 155 -17.20 -1.86 -43.12
N GLU A 156 -18.33 -2.53 -42.81
CA GLU A 156 -18.91 -3.83 -43.30
C GLU A 156 -18.68 -5.05 -42.38
N ALA A 157 -19.64 -5.89 -41.97
CA ALA A 157 -21.11 -5.95 -42.06
C ALA A 157 -21.65 -6.96 -40.99
N THR A 158 -22.95 -6.89 -40.71
CA THR A 158 -23.84 -7.50 -39.68
C THR A 158 -24.03 -9.04 -39.74
N PRO A 159 -24.57 -9.79 -38.72
CA PRO A 159 -25.94 -9.61 -38.17
C PRO A 159 -26.21 -9.88 -36.65
N TRP A 160 -26.96 -8.93 -36.07
CA TRP A 160 -28.19 -9.06 -35.25
C TRP A 160 -28.21 -9.88 -33.93
N SER A 161 -28.34 -9.16 -32.80
CA SER A 161 -29.36 -9.50 -31.79
C SER A 161 -29.77 -8.25 -31.00
N ASN A 162 -31.06 -7.95 -31.02
CA ASN A 162 -31.67 -6.76 -30.42
C ASN A 162 -31.69 -6.86 -28.88
N LYS A 163 -31.06 -5.89 -28.21
CA LYS A 163 -31.51 -5.41 -26.89
C LYS A 163 -31.47 -3.88 -26.87
N ASN A 164 -32.65 -3.34 -27.08
CA ASN A 164 -33.10 -1.98 -26.85
C ASN A 164 -32.96 -1.60 -25.37
N GLU A 165 -31.89 -0.88 -25.01
CA GLU A 165 -31.81 -0.10 -23.79
C GLU A 165 -31.89 1.41 -24.10
N THR A 166 -33.02 1.98 -23.72
CA THR A 166 -33.26 3.42 -23.60
C THR A 166 -32.34 4.00 -22.53
N LYS A 167 -31.29 4.72 -22.94
CA LYS A 167 -30.53 5.60 -22.02
C LYS A 167 -31.39 6.82 -21.68
N SER A 168 -32.15 6.73 -20.59
CA SER A 168 -32.69 7.92 -19.92
C SER A 168 -31.68 8.38 -18.88
N SER A 169 -30.85 9.36 -19.26
CA SER A 169 -30.08 10.16 -18.32
C SER A 169 -31.04 10.98 -17.48
N THR A 170 -31.49 10.43 -16.36
CA THR A 170 -32.18 11.22 -15.33
C THR A 170 -31.16 11.52 -14.24
N ALA A 171 -30.60 12.73 -14.28
CA ALA A 171 -29.84 13.30 -13.18
C ALA A 171 -30.75 13.39 -11.94
N VAL A 172 -30.76 12.35 -11.11
CA VAL A 172 -31.47 12.37 -9.84
C VAL A 172 -30.69 13.26 -8.90
N ARG A 173 -31.24 14.46 -8.67
CA ARG A 173 -30.75 15.42 -7.68
C ARG A 173 -30.53 14.71 -6.33
N PRO A 174 -29.42 15.01 -5.62
CA PRO A 174 -29.00 14.28 -4.42
C PRO A 174 -30.08 14.23 -3.31
N TYR A 175 -31.07 15.11 -3.35
CA TYR A 175 -32.14 15.21 -2.37
C TYR A 175 -33.09 14.00 -2.32
N LEU A 176 -33.33 13.28 -3.43
CA LEU A 176 -34.27 12.14 -3.42
C LEU A 176 -33.72 10.90 -2.70
N HIS A 177 -32.41 10.67 -2.75
CA HIS A 177 -31.77 9.56 -2.03
C HIS A 177 -31.88 9.75 -0.51
N TRP A 178 -31.71 10.98 -0.02
CA TRP A 178 -31.87 11.28 1.40
C TRP A 178 -33.31 11.08 1.86
N LEU A 179 -34.31 11.50 1.08
CA LEU A 179 -35.72 11.26 1.40
C LEU A 179 -36.05 9.75 1.47
N ALA A 180 -35.52 8.95 0.54
CA ALA A 180 -35.72 7.50 0.57
C ALA A 180 -35.13 6.86 1.85
N ILE A 181 -33.94 7.32 2.28
CA ILE A 181 -33.29 6.83 3.50
C ILE A 181 -34.10 7.21 4.76
N PHE A 182 -34.65 8.43 4.83
CA PHE A 182 -35.52 8.85 5.93
C PHE A 182 -36.82 8.06 6.01
N VAL A 183 -37.42 7.72 4.87
CA VAL A 183 -38.64 6.90 4.84
C VAL A 183 -38.36 5.45 5.26
N ILE A 184 -37.29 4.85 4.75
CA ILE A 184 -36.90 3.47 5.10
C ILE A 184 -36.55 3.36 6.59
N SER A 185 -35.79 4.31 7.13
CA SER A 185 -35.47 4.33 8.57
C SER A 185 -36.72 4.51 9.43
N GLY A 186 -37.67 5.38 9.03
CA GLY A 186 -38.95 5.54 9.73
C GLY A 186 -39.79 4.25 9.75
N LEU A 187 -39.86 3.54 8.63
CA LEU A 187 -40.56 2.26 8.53
C LEU A 187 -39.91 1.17 9.40
N LEU A 188 -38.58 1.11 9.47
CA LEU A 188 -37.87 0.16 10.34
C LEU A 188 -38.10 0.44 11.82
N VAL A 189 -38.21 1.70 12.22
CA VAL A 189 -38.54 2.09 13.60
C VAL A 189 -40.00 1.72 13.92
N LEU A 190 -40.93 1.95 12.98
CA LEU A 190 -42.34 1.54 13.13
C LEU A 190 -42.48 0.01 13.23
N GLN A 191 -41.73 -0.75 12.44
CA GLN A 191 -41.71 -2.22 12.53
C GLN A 191 -41.14 -2.73 13.86
N ARG A 192 -40.24 -1.98 14.50
CA ARG A 192 -39.71 -2.31 15.84
C ARG A 192 -40.65 -1.96 16.99
N GLN A 193 -41.55 -1.01 16.80
CA GLN A 193 -42.55 -0.64 17.82
C GLN A 193 -43.80 -1.54 17.78
N TRP A 194 -43.99 -2.28 16.69
CA TRP A 194 -45.12 -3.22 16.50
C TRP A 194 -44.75 -4.69 16.70
N ARG A 195 -43.57 -4.96 17.29
CA ARG A 195 -43.12 -6.31 17.63
C ARG A 195 -42.79 -6.41 19.12
#